data_AF-A0A6J1DIR4-F1
#
_entry.id   AF-A0A6J1DIR4-F1
#
_cell.length_a   1.000
_cell.length_b   1.000
_cell.length_c   1.000
_cell.angle_alpha   90.00
_cell.angle_beta   90.00
_cell.angle_gamma   90.00
#
_symmetry.space_group_name_H-M   'P 1'
#
loop_
_entity.id
_entity.type
_entity.pdbx_description
1 polymer ?
#
loop_
_entity_poly.entity_id
_entity_poly.type
_entity_poly.pdbx_seq_one_letter_code
_entity_poly.pdbx_strand_id
1 'polypeptide(L)'
;MEIDYQPSSSDEVRDDNDCLICLALDKNDHLFDKKKKLLERQGFKSENCIYLKCSLCPKEVDTVLKELVQIARIIHLNEPEIYFGEDDACTPADSYSPRNEMEALNTIISLVDISLSSCKPVQSNVLQELRKAVIDMIHEYGDVYSMDAKTLGDCCVKENCLLHWGESNGVRTSLQIAYVEGTGRGTIAKEDLDVGDTVLEIPMAIIISEELVKKSNMYPILTKIEAISSETMLLLWSMKEKHIADSKFKVYFDTLPEAFNTGLSFGVGAMVTLDGTLLFDELMQAKELLREQYDELVPALCNNHPDVFPEEFYSWEQFLWACELWYTNSLKIKFTDGNLRTCLVPIAGFLNHSLHPHILHYGKVDSETNSLKFRLSRPCRKEEQCYLSYGNYTGSHLVTFYGFLPEGDNLNDVIPLDIDFGDDDSITSDWTTHMVRGTWLSKNQSIFHYGMPSPLLECLRKARCSGLHTKRKLQESLEIEMEVLNDLISIFDGMMENLQDENEDRSSIEWDIKLALKYKDLQRRIISSGSTSCYAGRKMVELALCECMLEDTRG
;
A
#
# COMPACT_ATOMS: atom_id res chain seq x y z
N MET A 1 19.30 -28.26 24.90
CA MET A 1 18.51 -28.77 26.04
C MET A 1 17.12 -29.01 25.51
N GLU A 2 16.67 -30.26 25.59
CA GLU A 2 15.34 -30.71 25.18
C GLU A 2 14.27 -29.88 25.91
N ILE A 3 13.29 -29.38 25.17
CA ILE A 3 12.09 -28.75 25.72
C ILE A 3 10.93 -29.67 25.37
N ASP A 4 10.33 -30.22 26.43
CA ASP A 4 9.15 -31.08 26.45
C ASP A 4 7.96 -30.38 25.79
N TYR A 5 7.39 -31.00 24.75
CA TYR A 5 6.08 -30.64 24.22
C TYR A 5 5.00 -31.35 25.04
N GLN A 6 4.26 -30.60 25.87
CA GLN A 6 2.94 -31.05 26.33
C GLN A 6 1.86 -30.53 25.39
N PRO A 7 1.05 -31.39 24.75
CA PRO A 7 -0.12 -30.97 23.98
C PRO A 7 -1.26 -30.57 24.93
N SER A 8 -1.93 -29.46 24.61
CA SER A 8 -3.21 -29.09 25.22
C SER A 8 -4.32 -30.04 24.74
N SER A 9 -5.29 -30.29 25.62
CA SER A 9 -6.35 -31.29 25.52
C SER A 9 -7.30 -31.13 24.32
N SER A 10 -6.93 -31.70 23.19
CA SER A 10 -7.83 -32.23 22.17
C SER A 10 -7.04 -33.24 21.32
N ASP A 11 -6.59 -34.33 21.94
CA ASP A 11 -6.03 -35.47 21.21
C ASP A 11 -7.15 -36.18 20.46
N GLU A 12 -7.59 -35.59 19.34
CA GLU A 12 -8.25 -36.34 18.29
C GLU A 12 -7.23 -37.31 17.68
N VAL A 13 -7.66 -38.55 17.46
CA VAL A 13 -6.86 -39.65 16.91
C VAL A 13 -6.20 -39.19 15.61
N ARG A 14 -4.87 -39.08 15.63
CA ARG A 14 -4.04 -38.75 14.46
C ARG A 14 -4.14 -39.87 13.44
N ASP A 15 -4.66 -39.59 12.25
CA ASP A 15 -4.58 -40.53 11.13
C ASP A 15 -3.32 -40.22 10.31
N ASP A 16 -2.62 -41.25 9.84
CA ASP A 16 -1.36 -41.16 9.07
C ASP A 16 -1.58 -40.55 7.65
N ASN A 17 -2.82 -40.15 7.39
CA ASN A 17 -3.33 -39.56 6.16
C ASN A 17 -3.78 -38.11 6.33
N ASP A 18 -3.76 -37.50 7.52
CA ASP A 18 -4.18 -36.11 7.69
C ASP A 18 -3.23 -35.13 6.97
N CYS A 19 -3.76 -34.03 6.46
CA CYS A 19 -3.00 -32.94 5.85
C CYS A 19 -2.75 -31.82 6.87
N LEU A 20 -1.62 -31.11 6.75
CA LEU A 20 -1.27 -30.01 7.64
C LEU A 20 -1.05 -28.74 6.84
N ILE A 21 -1.77 -27.67 7.19
CA ILE A 21 -1.53 -26.31 6.68
C ILE A 21 -1.07 -25.45 7.84
N CYS A 22 0.13 -24.86 7.72
CA CYS A 22 0.71 -24.01 8.76
C CYS A 22 0.84 -22.56 8.28
N LEU A 23 0.27 -21.64 9.06
CA LEU A 23 0.42 -20.20 8.92
C LEU A 23 1.29 -19.70 10.09
N ALA A 24 2.41 -19.05 9.76
CA ALA A 24 3.35 -18.54 10.74
C ALA A 24 3.60 -17.05 10.55
N LEU A 25 3.62 -16.31 11.65
CA LEU A 25 3.99 -14.91 11.68
C LEU A 25 5.53 -14.77 11.53
N ASP A 26 5.99 -13.93 10.61
CA ASP A 26 7.42 -13.70 10.39
C ASP A 26 8.05 -12.98 11.59
N LYS A 27 9.08 -13.60 12.18
CA LYS A 27 9.82 -13.06 13.34
C LYS A 27 10.55 -11.75 13.04
N ASN A 28 10.80 -11.45 11.76
CA ASN A 28 11.44 -10.20 11.34
C ASN A 28 10.43 -9.09 11.04
N ASP A 29 9.13 -9.33 11.21
CA ASP A 29 8.12 -8.29 11.03
C ASP A 29 8.25 -7.24 12.13
N HIS A 30 8.41 -5.97 11.75
CA HIS A 30 8.41 -4.84 12.69
C HIS A 30 7.13 -4.74 13.54
N LEU A 31 6.01 -5.30 13.08
CA LEU A 31 4.72 -5.35 13.80
C LEU A 31 4.51 -6.69 14.53
N PHE A 32 5.54 -7.54 14.65
CA PHE A 32 5.43 -8.89 15.19
C PHE A 32 4.71 -8.93 16.54
N ASP A 33 5.13 -8.11 17.51
CA ASP A 33 4.55 -8.14 18.86
C ASP A 33 3.08 -7.71 18.86
N LYS A 34 2.69 -6.74 18.02
CA LYS A 34 1.30 -6.28 17.91
C LYS A 34 0.42 -7.36 17.27
N LYS A 35 0.87 -7.93 16.14
CA LYS A 35 0.15 -9.01 15.44
C LYS A 35 0.03 -10.27 16.30
N LYS A 36 1.09 -10.62 17.04
CA LYS A 36 1.10 -11.74 17.97
C LYS A 36 0.08 -11.54 19.10
N LYS A 37 0.06 -10.37 19.74
CA LYS A 37 -0.95 -10.03 20.76
C LYS A 37 -2.37 -10.18 20.18
N LEU A 38 -2.60 -9.74 18.95
CA LEU A 38 -3.91 -9.84 18.29
C LEU A 38 -4.31 -11.30 17.99
N LEU A 39 -3.37 -12.12 17.49
CA LEU A 39 -3.58 -13.57 17.31
C LEU A 39 -3.96 -14.24 18.64
N GLU A 40 -3.21 -13.96 19.70
CA GLU A 40 -3.45 -14.54 21.04
C GLU A 40 -4.81 -14.14 21.63
N ARG A 41 -5.25 -12.89 21.42
CA ARG A 41 -6.59 -12.42 21.81
C ARG A 41 -7.71 -13.18 21.09
N GLN A 42 -7.48 -13.62 19.86
CA GLN A 42 -8.43 -14.40 19.08
C GLN A 42 -8.29 -15.92 19.27
N GLY A 43 -7.44 -16.35 20.22
CA GLY A 43 -7.24 -17.77 20.54
C GLY A 43 -6.22 -18.49 19.65
N PHE A 44 -5.50 -17.77 18.80
CA PHE A 44 -4.47 -18.30 17.92
C PHE A 44 -3.07 -18.16 18.51
N LYS A 45 -2.12 -18.91 17.98
CA LYS A 45 -0.68 -18.85 18.32
C LYS A 45 0.06 -18.01 17.27
N SER A 46 1.36 -17.77 17.49
CA SER A 46 2.23 -17.16 16.47
C SER A 46 2.54 -18.09 15.29
N GLU A 47 2.40 -19.39 15.51
CA GLU A 47 2.46 -20.43 14.48
C GLU A 47 1.22 -21.32 14.67
N ASN A 48 0.34 -21.30 13.68
CA ASN A 48 -0.92 -22.04 13.69
C ASN A 48 -0.87 -23.10 12.62
N CYS A 49 -0.97 -24.36 13.03
CA CYS A 49 -1.03 -25.49 12.13
C CYS A 49 -2.40 -26.15 12.27
N ILE A 50 -3.17 -26.16 11.18
CA ILE A 50 -4.51 -26.73 11.13
C ILE A 50 -4.46 -28.07 10.41
N TYR A 51 -5.04 -29.09 11.05
CA TYR A 51 -5.14 -30.44 10.51
C TYR A 51 -6.41 -30.59 9.67
N LEU A 52 -6.23 -31.01 8.43
CA LEU A 52 -7.29 -31.32 7.47
C LEU A 52 -7.47 -32.84 7.42
N LYS A 53 -8.57 -33.33 7.99
CA LYS A 53 -8.94 -34.74 7.90
C LYS A 53 -9.35 -35.10 6.47
N CYS A 54 -8.91 -36.25 5.98
CA CYS A 54 -9.29 -36.72 4.64
C CYS A 54 -10.81 -36.98 4.47
N SER A 55 -11.57 -37.05 5.57
CA SER A 55 -13.01 -37.33 5.59
C SER A 55 -13.90 -36.08 5.68
N LEU A 56 -13.33 -34.87 5.62
CA LEU A 56 -14.09 -33.63 5.79
C LEU A 56 -15.21 -33.49 4.76
N CYS A 57 -16.40 -33.11 5.21
CA CYS A 57 -17.47 -32.69 4.33
C CYS A 57 -17.30 -31.22 3.91
N PRO A 58 -17.96 -30.75 2.84
CA PRO A 58 -17.79 -29.38 2.34
C PRO A 58 -18.04 -28.27 3.39
N LYS A 59 -18.94 -28.48 4.34
CA LYS A 59 -19.21 -27.52 5.43
C LYS A 59 -18.04 -27.41 6.42
N GLU A 60 -17.34 -28.50 6.66
CA GLU A 60 -16.18 -28.51 7.55
C GLU A 60 -14.98 -27.87 6.84
N VAL A 61 -14.83 -28.06 5.52
CA VAL A 61 -13.84 -27.34 4.70
C VAL A 61 -14.06 -25.83 4.78
N ASP A 62 -15.30 -25.35 4.64
CA ASP A 62 -15.65 -23.93 4.79
C ASP A 62 -15.31 -23.39 6.20
N THR A 63 -15.51 -24.20 7.24
CA THR A 63 -15.15 -23.82 8.62
C THR A 63 -13.64 -23.67 8.78
N VAL A 64 -12.86 -24.63 8.25
CA VAL A 64 -11.40 -24.57 8.27
C VAL A 64 -10.89 -23.39 7.43
N LEU A 65 -11.50 -23.14 6.27
CA LEU A 65 -11.14 -22.02 5.41
C LEU A 65 -11.34 -20.67 6.12
N LYS A 66 -12.46 -20.50 6.82
CA LYS A 66 -12.72 -19.28 7.62
C LYS A 66 -11.66 -19.05 8.69
N GLU A 67 -11.24 -20.11 9.37
CA GLU A 67 -10.16 -20.05 10.37
C GLU A 67 -8.81 -19.67 9.74
N LEU A 68 -8.44 -20.32 8.63
CA LEU A 68 -7.22 -20.00 7.88
C LEU A 68 -7.21 -18.55 7.40
N VAL A 69 -8.32 -18.09 6.84
CA VAL A 69 -8.48 -16.71 6.35
C VAL A 69 -8.35 -15.71 7.49
N GLN A 70 -8.95 -15.98 8.65
CA GLN A 70 -8.83 -15.11 9.83
C GLN A 70 -7.38 -14.98 10.30
N ILE A 71 -6.64 -16.09 10.39
CA ILE A 71 -5.22 -16.08 10.77
C ILE A 71 -4.39 -15.33 9.72
N ALA A 72 -4.61 -15.63 8.44
CA ALA A 72 -3.84 -15.03 7.34
C ALA A 72 -4.05 -13.52 7.24
N ARG A 73 -5.29 -13.04 7.42
CA ARG A 73 -5.60 -11.60 7.46
C ARG A 73 -4.80 -10.87 8.55
N ILE A 74 -4.70 -11.45 9.75
CA ILE A 74 -3.94 -10.86 10.86
C ILE A 74 -2.43 -10.83 10.56
N ILE A 75 -1.89 -11.91 9.99
CA ILE A 75 -0.47 -11.97 9.60
C ILE A 75 -0.14 -10.86 8.59
N HIS A 76 -1.07 -10.54 7.69
CA HIS A 76 -0.87 -9.53 6.63
C HIS A 76 -1.28 -8.10 6.98
N LEU A 77 -1.71 -7.83 8.21
CA LEU A 77 -2.07 -6.47 8.62
C LEU A 77 -0.89 -5.49 8.44
N ASN A 78 -1.16 -4.33 7.86
CA ASN A 78 -0.23 -3.22 7.85
C ASN A 78 -0.42 -2.30 9.07
N GLU A 79 0.45 -1.31 9.24
CA GLU A 79 0.42 -0.43 10.42
C GLU A 79 -0.92 0.32 10.59
N PRO A 80 -1.46 1.04 9.58
CA PRO A 80 -2.80 1.61 9.66
C PRO A 80 -3.89 0.57 10.00
N GLU A 81 -3.90 -0.59 9.35
CA GLU A 81 -4.92 -1.61 9.58
C GLU A 81 -4.90 -2.13 11.03
N ILE A 82 -3.73 -2.31 11.63
CA ILE A 82 -3.62 -2.66 13.07
C ILE A 82 -4.13 -1.49 13.92
N TYR A 83 -3.62 -0.29 13.68
CA TYR A 83 -3.93 0.90 14.48
C TYR A 83 -5.43 1.17 14.58
N PHE A 84 -6.16 1.01 13.48
CA PHE A 84 -7.61 1.21 13.43
C PHE A 84 -8.43 -0.07 13.66
N GLY A 85 -7.80 -1.24 13.78
CA GLY A 85 -8.46 -2.55 13.90
C GLY A 85 -8.48 -3.16 15.30
N GLU A 86 -7.76 -2.60 16.28
CA GLU A 86 -7.47 -3.23 17.58
C GLU A 86 -8.69 -3.55 18.48
N ASP A 87 -9.87 -2.98 18.23
CA ASP A 87 -11.00 -3.00 19.18
C ASP A 87 -12.14 -3.99 18.89
N ASP A 88 -12.24 -4.55 17.68
CA ASP A 88 -13.35 -5.45 17.35
C ASP A 88 -12.99 -6.90 17.68
N ALA A 89 -13.48 -7.39 18.83
CA ALA A 89 -13.46 -8.81 19.22
C ALA A 89 -14.15 -9.73 18.17
N CYS A 90 -14.86 -9.15 17.21
CA CYS A 90 -15.40 -9.78 16.02
C CYS A 90 -15.18 -8.84 14.83
N THR A 91 -13.94 -8.72 14.36
CA THR A 91 -13.62 -7.89 13.18
C THR A 91 -14.38 -8.47 11.97
N PRO A 92 -15.43 -7.82 11.44
CA PRO A 92 -16.17 -8.37 10.32
C PRO A 92 -15.28 -8.38 9.07
N ALA A 93 -15.61 -9.22 8.08
CA ALA A 93 -14.84 -9.36 6.84
C ALA A 93 -14.53 -8.02 6.12
N ASP A 94 -15.39 -7.00 6.26
CA ASP A 94 -15.21 -5.69 5.60
C ASP A 94 -14.27 -4.71 6.34
N SER A 95 -13.48 -5.16 7.32
CA SER A 95 -12.52 -4.30 8.05
C SER A 95 -11.09 -4.35 7.49
N TYR A 96 -10.82 -5.26 6.56
CA TYR A 96 -9.50 -5.44 5.95
C TYR A 96 -9.42 -4.73 4.59
N SER A 97 -8.24 -4.24 4.21
CA SER A 97 -8.08 -3.69 2.86
C SER A 97 -8.29 -4.77 1.80
N PRO A 98 -8.77 -4.38 0.61
CA PRO A 98 -8.72 -5.20 -0.59
C PRO A 98 -7.41 -5.97 -0.78
N ARG A 99 -6.28 -5.29 -0.50
CA ARG A 99 -4.97 -5.89 -0.60
C ARG A 99 -4.75 -6.96 0.46
N ASN A 100 -5.06 -6.69 1.73
CA ASN A 100 -4.94 -7.66 2.81
C ASN A 100 -5.76 -8.93 2.52
N GLU A 101 -7.00 -8.75 2.04
CA GLU A 101 -7.87 -9.86 1.66
C GLU A 101 -7.22 -10.75 0.59
N MET A 102 -6.72 -10.14 -0.48
CA MET A 102 -6.07 -10.86 -1.56
C MET A 102 -4.74 -11.50 -1.13
N GLU A 103 -3.91 -10.83 -0.31
CA GLU A 103 -2.67 -11.37 0.25
C GLU A 103 -2.96 -12.61 1.14
N ALA A 104 -4.01 -12.55 1.96
CA ALA A 104 -4.45 -13.65 2.81
C ALA A 104 -4.87 -14.87 2.00
N LEU A 105 -5.78 -14.70 1.03
CA LEU A 105 -6.25 -15.79 0.18
C LEU A 105 -5.13 -16.39 -0.68
N ASN A 106 -4.27 -15.56 -1.27
CA ASN A 106 -3.13 -16.04 -2.08
C ASN A 106 -2.09 -16.78 -1.24
N THR A 107 -1.87 -16.38 0.02
CA THR A 107 -1.00 -17.11 0.95
C THR A 107 -1.53 -18.51 1.22
N ILE A 108 -2.84 -18.64 1.43
CA ILE A 108 -3.48 -19.94 1.66
C ILE A 108 -3.37 -20.81 0.40
N ILE A 109 -3.65 -20.27 -0.80
CA ILE A 109 -3.47 -21.00 -2.06
C ILE A 109 -2.04 -21.51 -2.21
N SER A 110 -1.04 -20.65 -1.99
CA SER A 110 0.37 -21.02 -2.10
C SER A 110 0.74 -22.18 -1.17
N LEU A 111 0.28 -22.16 0.08
CA LEU A 111 0.50 -23.24 1.05
C LEU A 111 -0.20 -24.54 0.64
N VAL A 112 -1.42 -24.44 0.12
CA VAL A 112 -2.18 -25.59 -0.38
C VAL A 112 -1.50 -26.19 -1.61
N ASP A 113 -1.00 -25.38 -2.54
CA ASP A 113 -0.29 -25.82 -3.74
C ASP A 113 1.05 -26.51 -3.40
N ILE A 114 1.80 -25.98 -2.44
CA ILE A 114 3.01 -26.63 -1.90
C ILE A 114 2.65 -28.00 -1.30
N SER A 115 1.57 -28.06 -0.51
CA SER A 115 1.10 -29.30 0.11
C SER A 115 0.65 -30.31 -0.94
N LEU A 116 -0.09 -29.88 -1.97
CA LEU A 116 -0.53 -30.71 -3.09
C LEU A 116 0.65 -31.33 -3.85
N SER A 117 1.74 -30.57 -4.04
CA SER A 117 2.93 -31.05 -4.75
C SER A 117 3.67 -32.20 -4.04
N SER A 118 3.45 -32.37 -2.72
CA SER A 118 4.16 -33.32 -1.87
C SER A 118 3.26 -34.40 -1.24
N CYS A 119 1.94 -34.33 -1.45
CA CYS A 119 0.95 -35.18 -0.76
C CYS A 119 0.76 -36.58 -1.37
N LYS A 120 0.19 -37.50 -0.59
CA LYS A 120 -0.28 -38.82 -1.05
C LYS A 120 -1.61 -38.68 -1.82
N PRO A 121 -2.01 -39.64 -2.67
CA PRO A 121 -3.27 -39.56 -3.43
C PRO A 121 -4.54 -39.35 -2.59
N VAL A 122 -4.60 -39.94 -1.39
CA VAL A 122 -5.76 -39.83 -0.47
C VAL A 122 -5.92 -38.41 0.07
N GLN A 123 -4.79 -37.72 0.26
CA GLN A 123 -4.70 -36.34 0.75
C GLN A 123 -5.04 -35.30 -0.32
N SER A 124 -4.88 -35.66 -1.60
CA SER A 124 -5.08 -34.76 -2.73
C SER A 124 -6.53 -34.27 -2.83
N ASN A 125 -7.52 -35.12 -2.54
CA ASN A 125 -8.93 -34.75 -2.66
C ASN A 125 -9.33 -33.60 -1.72
N VAL A 126 -9.00 -33.70 -0.42
CA VAL A 126 -9.37 -32.66 0.56
C VAL A 126 -8.62 -31.34 0.30
N LEU A 127 -7.36 -31.41 -0.12
CA LEU A 127 -6.58 -30.24 -0.49
C LEU A 127 -7.10 -29.58 -1.78
N GLN A 128 -7.59 -30.36 -2.75
CA GLN A 128 -8.24 -29.83 -3.96
C GLN A 128 -9.57 -29.14 -3.64
N GLU A 129 -10.39 -29.71 -2.75
CA GLU A 129 -11.63 -29.07 -2.30
C GLU A 129 -11.34 -27.76 -1.55
N LEU A 130 -10.33 -27.74 -0.67
CA LEU A 130 -9.90 -26.50 0.00
C LEU A 130 -9.38 -25.48 -1.01
N ARG A 131 -8.50 -25.90 -1.94
CA ARG A 131 -7.98 -25.02 -3.00
C ARG A 131 -9.12 -24.40 -3.81
N LYS A 132 -10.11 -25.22 -4.18
CA LYS A 132 -11.30 -24.77 -4.91
C LYS A 132 -12.09 -23.75 -4.10
N ALA A 133 -12.37 -24.02 -2.83
CA ALA A 133 -13.11 -23.09 -1.97
C ALA A 133 -12.40 -21.74 -1.82
N VAL A 134 -11.06 -21.73 -1.72
CA VAL A 134 -10.28 -20.48 -1.69
C VAL A 134 -10.38 -19.73 -3.03
N ILE A 135 -10.27 -20.44 -4.15
CA ILE A 135 -10.40 -19.86 -5.49
C ILE A 135 -11.81 -19.30 -5.69
N ASP A 136 -12.86 -20.02 -5.28
CA ASP A 136 -14.25 -19.55 -5.35
C ASP A 136 -14.41 -18.21 -4.58
N MET A 137 -13.80 -18.07 -3.39
CA MET A 137 -13.77 -16.78 -2.66
C MET A 137 -13.05 -15.66 -3.44
N ILE A 138 -11.95 -15.97 -4.13
CA ILE A 138 -11.23 -14.99 -4.96
C ILE A 138 -12.07 -14.58 -6.18
N HIS A 139 -12.79 -15.52 -6.81
CA HIS A 139 -13.71 -15.20 -7.89
C HIS A 139 -14.87 -14.34 -7.42
N GLU A 140 -15.51 -14.69 -6.30
CA GLU A 140 -16.58 -13.88 -5.70
C GLU A 140 -16.10 -12.45 -5.45
N TYR A 141 -14.89 -12.29 -4.92
CA TYR A 141 -14.26 -10.99 -4.75
C TYR A 141 -14.03 -10.29 -6.11
N GLY A 142 -13.43 -10.99 -7.07
CA GLY A 142 -13.14 -10.46 -8.40
C GLY A 142 -14.39 -10.00 -9.15
N ASP A 143 -15.50 -10.72 -9.01
CA ASP A 143 -16.78 -10.41 -9.66
C ASP A 143 -17.44 -9.14 -9.10
N VAL A 144 -17.27 -8.86 -7.80
CA VAL A 144 -17.78 -7.64 -7.15
C VAL A 144 -17.03 -6.40 -7.63
N TYR A 145 -15.72 -6.52 -7.86
CA TYR A 145 -14.84 -5.41 -8.20
C TYR A 145 -14.33 -5.45 -9.65
N SER A 146 -14.98 -6.22 -10.53
CA SER A 146 -14.68 -6.21 -11.96
C SER A 146 -15.15 -4.90 -12.56
N MET A 147 -14.24 -4.21 -13.24
CA MET A 147 -14.52 -2.91 -13.86
C MET A 147 -14.24 -2.98 -15.36
N ASP A 148 -15.27 -2.79 -16.17
CA ASP A 148 -15.08 -2.65 -17.61
C ASP A 148 -14.22 -1.43 -17.90
N ALA A 149 -13.04 -1.64 -18.51
CA ALA A 149 -12.19 -0.53 -18.88
C ALA A 149 -12.78 0.16 -20.12
N LYS A 150 -13.17 1.42 -19.96
CA LYS A 150 -13.52 2.27 -21.11
C LYS A 150 -12.25 2.66 -21.85
N THR A 151 -11.96 1.94 -22.92
CA THR A 151 -10.84 2.24 -23.80
C THR A 151 -11.19 3.46 -24.66
N LEU A 152 -10.39 4.52 -24.56
CA LEU A 152 -10.57 5.80 -25.26
C LEU A 152 -9.95 5.83 -26.66
N GLY A 153 -9.16 4.80 -27.01
CA GLY A 153 -8.56 4.67 -28.34
C GLY A 153 -7.53 3.54 -28.42
N ASP A 154 -7.15 3.20 -29.66
CA ASP A 154 -6.13 2.20 -29.93
C ASP A 154 -4.74 2.62 -29.43
N CYS A 155 -3.91 1.61 -29.17
CA CYS A 155 -2.50 1.76 -28.83
C CYS A 155 -1.75 2.62 -29.87
N CYS A 156 -0.95 3.57 -29.40
CA CYS A 156 -0.14 4.41 -30.29
C CYS A 156 0.97 3.55 -30.96
N VAL A 157 1.45 4.01 -32.12
CA VAL A 157 2.47 3.29 -32.93
C VAL A 157 3.71 2.96 -32.09
N LYS A 158 4.10 3.85 -31.17
CA LYS A 158 5.29 3.68 -30.33
C LYS A 158 5.14 2.54 -29.33
N GLU A 159 4.00 2.41 -28.66
CA GLU A 159 3.75 1.34 -27.69
C GLU A 159 3.58 -0.01 -28.37
N ASN A 160 2.97 -0.06 -29.57
CA ASN A 160 2.97 -1.27 -30.39
C ASN A 160 4.39 -1.69 -30.79
N CYS A 161 5.25 -0.74 -31.18
CA CYS A 161 6.66 -1.01 -31.44
C CYS A 161 7.39 -1.54 -30.20
N LEU A 162 7.07 -1.02 -29.00
CA LEU A 162 7.63 -1.51 -27.75
C LEU A 162 7.23 -2.96 -27.46
N LEU A 163 5.95 -3.31 -27.65
CA LEU A 163 5.48 -4.68 -27.47
C LEU A 163 6.19 -5.64 -28.44
N HIS A 164 6.29 -5.30 -29.72
CA HIS A 164 7.02 -6.11 -30.70
C HIS A 164 8.51 -6.21 -30.41
N TRP A 165 9.14 -5.13 -29.96
CA TRP A 165 10.53 -5.15 -29.49
C TRP A 165 10.67 -6.09 -28.29
N GLY A 166 9.74 -6.04 -27.34
CA GLY A 166 9.69 -6.94 -26.19
C GLY A 166 9.59 -8.41 -26.62
N GLU A 167 8.62 -8.74 -27.46
CA GLU A 167 8.40 -10.09 -28.00
C GLU A 167 9.66 -10.62 -28.70
N SER A 168 10.32 -9.77 -29.51
CA SER A 168 11.57 -10.10 -30.20
C SER A 168 12.73 -10.35 -29.22
N ASN A 169 12.65 -9.83 -27.99
CA ASN A 169 13.60 -10.07 -26.91
C ASN A 169 13.13 -11.15 -25.91
N GLY A 170 12.05 -11.87 -26.21
CA GLY A 170 11.54 -13.00 -25.42
C GLY A 170 10.49 -12.64 -24.36
N VAL A 171 9.92 -11.42 -24.39
CA VAL A 171 8.76 -11.08 -23.55
C VAL A 171 7.55 -11.90 -23.99
N ARG A 172 6.80 -12.41 -23.02
CA ARG A 172 5.49 -13.04 -23.25
C ARG A 172 4.44 -12.24 -22.50
N THR A 173 3.33 -11.94 -23.17
CA THR A 173 2.26 -11.11 -22.57
C THR A 173 0.87 -11.43 -23.13
N SER A 174 -0.08 -11.65 -22.23
CA SER A 174 -1.52 -11.69 -22.54
C SER A 174 -2.19 -10.32 -22.39
N LEU A 175 -1.38 -9.26 -22.22
CA LEU A 175 -1.83 -7.89 -22.09
C LEU A 175 -1.56 -7.06 -23.34
N GLN A 176 -2.40 -6.07 -23.59
CA GLN A 176 -2.23 -5.04 -24.62
C GLN A 176 -2.15 -3.66 -23.97
N ILE A 177 -1.26 -2.80 -24.48
CA ILE A 177 -1.21 -1.40 -24.03
C ILE A 177 -2.36 -0.63 -24.69
N ALA A 178 -3.11 0.16 -23.91
CA ALA A 178 -4.25 0.93 -24.39
C ALA A 178 -4.35 2.28 -23.64
N TYR A 179 -5.14 3.20 -24.19
CA TYR A 179 -5.56 4.40 -23.46
C TYR A 179 -6.88 4.13 -22.75
N VAL A 180 -6.86 4.17 -21.43
CA VAL A 180 -8.00 3.90 -20.56
C VAL A 180 -8.47 5.21 -19.90
N GLU A 181 -9.79 5.42 -19.90
CA GLU A 181 -10.41 6.58 -19.24
C GLU A 181 -9.98 6.67 -17.76
N GLY A 182 -9.71 7.89 -17.28
CA GLY A 182 -9.31 8.16 -15.90
C GLY A 182 -7.84 7.85 -15.55
N THR A 183 -7.23 6.86 -16.18
CA THR A 183 -5.86 6.37 -15.86
C THR A 183 -4.82 6.69 -16.94
N GLY A 184 -5.25 7.10 -18.13
CA GLY A 184 -4.34 7.43 -19.22
C GLY A 184 -3.82 6.17 -19.91
N ARG A 185 -2.50 6.00 -20.02
CA ARG A 185 -1.93 4.79 -20.63
C ARG A 185 -1.99 3.65 -19.61
N GLY A 186 -2.44 2.49 -20.03
CA GLY A 186 -2.60 1.31 -19.19
C GLY A 186 -2.45 0.02 -19.97
N THR A 187 -2.65 -1.11 -19.30
CA THR A 187 -2.70 -2.43 -19.95
C THR A 187 -4.06 -3.11 -19.74
N ILE A 188 -4.64 -3.63 -20.82
CA ILE A 188 -5.88 -4.40 -20.80
C ILE A 188 -5.62 -5.88 -21.13
N ALA A 189 -6.46 -6.78 -20.61
CA ALA A 189 -6.38 -8.19 -20.92
C ALA A 189 -6.92 -8.52 -22.32
N LYS A 190 -6.19 -9.35 -23.08
CA LYS A 190 -6.59 -9.79 -24.44
C LYS A 190 -7.65 -10.89 -24.43
N GLU A 191 -7.76 -11.60 -23.32
CA GLU A 191 -8.57 -12.78 -23.08
C GLU A 191 -8.97 -12.84 -21.61
N ASP A 192 -9.90 -13.74 -21.25
CA ASP A 192 -10.21 -14.00 -19.85
C ASP A 192 -9.03 -14.73 -19.21
N LEU A 193 -8.52 -14.18 -18.11
CA LEU A 193 -7.34 -14.67 -17.40
C LEU A 193 -7.71 -15.00 -15.96
N ASP A 194 -7.15 -16.08 -15.44
CA ASP A 194 -7.54 -16.65 -14.15
C ASP A 194 -6.43 -16.58 -13.09
N VAL A 195 -6.77 -16.89 -11.84
CA VAL A 195 -5.85 -16.89 -10.69
C VAL A 195 -4.64 -17.77 -10.97
N GLY A 196 -3.45 -17.20 -10.80
CA GLY A 196 -2.16 -17.86 -11.03
C GLY A 196 -1.60 -17.72 -12.45
N ASP A 197 -2.39 -17.25 -13.43
CA ASP A 197 -1.92 -17.05 -14.79
C ASP A 197 -0.79 -16.01 -14.83
N THR A 198 0.24 -16.31 -15.63
CA THR A 198 1.35 -15.37 -15.87
C THR A 198 0.99 -14.47 -17.05
N VAL A 199 0.59 -13.24 -16.74
CA VAL A 199 0.08 -12.28 -17.74
C VAL A 199 1.18 -11.48 -18.41
N LEU A 200 2.33 -11.35 -17.73
CA LEU A 200 3.53 -10.73 -18.26
C LEU A 200 4.77 -11.48 -17.75
N GLU A 201 5.64 -11.86 -18.67
CA GLU A 201 6.94 -12.49 -18.38
C GLU A 201 8.05 -11.69 -19.07
N ILE A 202 8.95 -11.12 -18.28
CA ILE A 202 10.03 -10.24 -18.73
C ILE A 202 11.39 -10.94 -18.54
N PRO A 203 12.13 -11.26 -19.62
CA PRO A 203 13.48 -11.80 -19.51
C PRO A 203 14.43 -10.83 -18.79
N MET A 204 15.31 -11.35 -17.93
CA MET A 204 16.27 -10.53 -17.18
C MET A 204 17.14 -9.63 -18.08
N ALA A 205 17.41 -10.06 -19.32
CA ALA A 205 18.26 -9.36 -20.28
C ALA A 205 17.73 -8.01 -20.76
N ILE A 206 16.45 -7.70 -20.53
CA ILE A 206 15.84 -6.41 -20.89
C ILE A 206 15.44 -5.56 -19.68
N ILE A 207 15.73 -6.03 -18.46
CA ILE A 207 15.55 -5.24 -17.24
C ILE A 207 16.69 -4.21 -17.16
N ILE A 208 16.34 -2.94 -16.98
CA ILE A 208 17.30 -1.85 -16.84
C ILE A 208 17.68 -1.76 -15.37
N SER A 209 18.97 -1.97 -15.07
CA SER A 209 19.51 -1.96 -13.71
C SER A 209 20.93 -1.39 -13.69
N GLU A 210 21.50 -1.23 -12.50
CA GLU A 210 22.87 -0.70 -12.26
C GLU A 210 23.96 -1.40 -13.10
N GLU A 211 23.72 -2.64 -13.53
CA GLU A 211 24.64 -3.40 -14.39
C GLU A 211 24.88 -2.74 -15.76
N LEU A 212 23.94 -1.93 -16.25
CA LEU A 212 24.11 -1.13 -17.47
C LEU A 212 25.07 0.03 -17.23
N VAL A 213 24.97 0.69 -16.08
CA VAL A 213 25.90 1.76 -15.71
C VAL A 213 27.32 1.21 -15.59
N LYS A 214 27.51 0.07 -14.92
CA LYS A 214 28.82 -0.59 -14.75
C LYS A 214 29.55 -0.88 -16.07
N LYS A 215 28.80 -1.05 -17.17
CA LYS A 215 29.34 -1.29 -18.52
C LYS A 215 29.58 -0.01 -19.32
N SER A 216 29.11 1.13 -18.84
CA SER A 216 29.24 2.44 -19.49
C SER A 216 30.56 3.11 -19.16
N ASN A 217 30.94 4.11 -19.98
CA ASN A 217 32.09 4.97 -19.69
C ASN A 217 31.87 5.96 -18.54
N MET A 218 30.64 6.03 -17.99
CA MET A 218 30.29 6.87 -16.83
C MET A 218 30.78 6.25 -15.52
N TYR A 219 30.78 4.92 -15.43
CA TYR A 219 31.04 4.22 -14.17
C TYR A 219 32.38 4.57 -13.51
N PRO A 220 33.53 4.58 -14.21
CA PRO A 220 34.81 4.90 -13.58
C PRO A 220 34.91 6.34 -13.05
N ILE A 221 34.03 7.24 -13.53
CA ILE A 221 33.93 8.62 -13.05
C ILE A 221 33.03 8.66 -11.82
N LEU A 222 31.82 8.10 -11.93
CA LEU A 222 30.82 8.12 -10.87
C LEU A 222 31.30 7.40 -9.61
N THR A 223 32.03 6.27 -9.73
CA THR A 223 32.56 5.55 -8.57
C THR A 223 33.59 6.31 -7.74
N LYS A 224 34.12 7.44 -8.26
CA LYS A 224 35.05 8.30 -7.52
C LYS A 224 34.34 9.34 -6.67
N ILE A 225 33.03 9.54 -6.88
CA ILE A 225 32.23 10.46 -6.09
C ILE A 225 31.86 9.74 -4.79
N GLU A 226 32.16 10.38 -3.67
CA GLU A 226 31.84 9.86 -2.35
C GLU A 226 30.32 9.80 -2.15
N ALA A 227 29.83 8.70 -1.56
CA ALA A 227 28.42 8.50 -1.20
C ALA A 227 27.38 8.56 -2.34
N ILE A 228 27.78 8.50 -3.61
CA ILE A 228 26.81 8.41 -4.72
C ILE A 228 26.05 7.08 -4.69
N SER A 229 24.72 7.15 -4.77
CA SER A 229 23.86 5.96 -4.78
C SER A 229 23.79 5.31 -6.17
N SER A 230 23.43 4.02 -6.22
CA SER A 230 23.23 3.32 -7.49
C SER A 230 22.04 3.90 -8.27
N GLU A 231 21.02 4.38 -7.56
CA GLU A 231 19.86 5.09 -8.09
C GLU A 231 20.27 6.38 -8.80
N THR A 232 21.10 7.22 -8.16
CA THR A 232 21.60 8.46 -8.78
C THR A 232 22.45 8.16 -10.02
N MET A 233 23.28 7.11 -9.98
CA MET A 233 24.04 6.69 -11.16
C MET A 233 23.12 6.26 -12.32
N LEU A 234 22.06 5.51 -12.03
CA LEU A 234 21.07 5.06 -13.01
C LEU A 234 20.27 6.21 -13.62
N LEU A 235 19.93 7.20 -12.80
CA LEU A 235 19.29 8.43 -13.21
C LEU A 235 20.14 9.16 -14.24
N LEU A 236 21.41 9.44 -13.92
CA LEU A 236 22.36 10.08 -14.83
C LEU A 236 22.54 9.29 -16.12
N TRP A 237 22.64 7.96 -16.03
CA TRP A 237 22.73 7.10 -17.21
C TRP A 237 21.49 7.23 -18.09
N SER A 238 20.29 7.27 -17.50
CA SER A 238 19.02 7.39 -18.23
C SER A 238 18.88 8.72 -18.96
N MET A 239 19.39 9.81 -18.36
CA MET A 239 19.42 11.14 -18.98
C MET A 239 20.19 11.11 -20.30
N LYS A 240 21.35 10.43 -20.34
CA LYS A 240 22.14 10.29 -21.56
C LYS A 240 21.54 9.26 -22.53
N GLU A 241 21.18 8.08 -22.03
CA GLU A 241 20.79 6.93 -22.85
C GLU A 241 19.59 7.26 -23.76
N LYS A 242 18.64 8.08 -23.29
CA LYS A 242 17.47 8.45 -24.08
C LYS A 242 17.79 9.21 -25.37
N HIS A 243 18.96 9.86 -25.43
CA HIS A 243 19.43 10.60 -26.61
C HIS A 243 20.28 9.73 -27.56
N ILE A 244 20.64 8.50 -27.17
CA ILE A 244 21.45 7.60 -27.97
C ILE A 244 20.57 6.87 -29.00
N ALA A 245 20.71 7.23 -30.28
CA ALA A 245 19.89 6.70 -31.37
C ALA A 245 19.97 5.17 -31.51
N ASP A 246 21.16 4.59 -31.34
CA ASP A 246 21.41 3.15 -31.46
C ASP A 246 21.26 2.39 -30.12
N SER A 247 20.66 3.02 -29.10
CA SER A 247 20.43 2.35 -27.81
C SER A 247 19.51 1.14 -27.98
N LYS A 248 19.86 0.04 -27.30
CA LYS A 248 18.96 -1.12 -27.16
C LYS A 248 17.59 -0.73 -26.62
N PHE A 249 17.53 0.28 -25.77
CA PHE A 249 16.33 0.72 -25.06
C PHE A 249 15.67 1.95 -25.70
N LYS A 250 16.13 2.38 -26.88
CA LYS A 250 15.58 3.55 -27.59
C LYS A 250 14.06 3.49 -27.74
N VAL A 251 13.53 2.32 -28.10
CA VAL A 251 12.08 2.09 -28.27
C VAL A 251 11.32 2.30 -26.96
N TYR A 252 11.89 1.88 -25.82
CA TYR A 252 11.30 2.13 -24.50
C TYR A 252 11.31 3.63 -24.16
N PHE A 253 12.45 4.30 -24.30
CA PHE A 253 12.57 5.73 -24.02
C PHE A 253 11.64 6.58 -24.90
N ASP A 254 11.42 6.19 -26.16
CA ASP A 254 10.52 6.88 -27.08
C ASP A 254 9.05 6.81 -26.68
N THR A 255 8.68 5.82 -25.86
CA THR A 255 7.31 5.66 -25.32
C THR A 255 7.09 6.44 -24.03
N LEU A 256 8.14 6.87 -23.33
CA LEU A 256 8.02 7.63 -22.10
C LEU A 256 7.43 9.03 -22.38
N PRO A 257 6.72 9.63 -21.41
CA PRO A 257 6.19 10.96 -21.59
C PRO A 257 7.32 12.00 -21.58
N GLU A 258 7.11 13.13 -22.28
CA GLU A 258 8.08 14.23 -22.28
C GLU A 258 8.16 14.93 -20.91
N ALA A 259 7.08 14.90 -20.14
CA ALA A 259 6.99 15.38 -18.76
C ALA A 259 6.11 14.43 -17.94
N PHE A 260 6.44 14.24 -16.67
CA PHE A 260 5.60 13.50 -15.74
C PHE A 260 4.69 14.46 -14.98
N ASN A 261 3.50 13.97 -14.65
CA ASN A 261 2.50 14.76 -13.94
C ASN A 261 2.54 14.45 -12.44
N THR A 262 3.70 14.57 -11.79
CA THR A 262 3.86 14.28 -10.35
C THR A 262 3.78 15.52 -9.48
N GLY A 263 3.61 15.34 -8.16
CA GLY A 263 3.66 16.43 -7.17
C GLY A 263 4.97 17.24 -7.24
N LEU A 264 6.08 16.62 -7.63
CA LEU A 264 7.38 17.29 -7.78
C LEU A 264 7.34 18.35 -8.90
N SER A 265 6.50 18.14 -9.91
CA SER A 265 6.29 19.07 -11.03
C SER A 265 5.16 20.07 -10.82
N PHE A 266 4.54 20.12 -9.63
CA PHE A 266 3.47 21.09 -9.34
C PHE A 266 3.91 22.54 -9.53
N GLY A 267 3.09 23.31 -10.25
CA GLY A 267 3.29 24.73 -10.42
C GLY A 267 2.91 25.53 -9.19
N VAL A 268 3.15 26.84 -9.23
CA VAL A 268 2.84 27.77 -8.13
C VAL A 268 1.36 27.72 -7.74
N GLY A 269 0.44 27.62 -8.73
CA GLY A 269 -1.00 27.54 -8.45
C GLY A 269 -1.39 26.29 -7.66
N ALA A 270 -0.81 25.14 -7.98
CA ALA A 270 -1.05 23.90 -7.25
C ALA A 270 -0.43 23.93 -5.85
N MET A 271 0.74 24.55 -5.69
CA MET A 271 1.35 24.75 -4.36
C MET A 271 0.51 25.68 -3.48
N VAL A 272 0.04 26.81 -4.01
CA VAL A 272 -0.89 27.71 -3.28
C VAL A 272 -2.17 26.97 -2.91
N THR A 273 -2.69 26.13 -3.80
CA THR A 273 -3.86 25.30 -3.51
C THR A 273 -3.63 24.38 -2.32
N LEU A 274 -2.45 23.78 -2.19
CA LEU A 274 -2.10 22.87 -1.10
C LEU A 274 -1.81 23.56 0.24
N ASP A 275 -1.83 24.90 0.30
CA ASP A 275 -1.54 25.64 1.53
C ASP A 275 -2.38 25.14 2.72
N GLY A 276 -1.76 25.09 3.90
CA GLY A 276 -2.34 24.51 5.12
C GLY A 276 -2.39 22.98 5.18
N THR A 277 -1.97 22.25 4.14
CA THR A 277 -1.82 20.78 4.17
C THR A 277 -0.38 20.36 4.45
N LEU A 278 -0.16 19.22 5.11
CA LEU A 278 1.19 18.66 5.31
C LEU A 278 1.92 18.38 3.98
N LEU A 279 1.17 18.03 2.93
CA LEU A 279 1.74 17.74 1.61
C LEU A 279 2.42 18.97 1.00
N PHE A 280 1.98 20.19 1.33
CA PHE A 280 2.64 21.41 0.90
C PHE A 280 4.09 21.45 1.39
N ASP A 281 4.29 21.24 2.70
CA ASP A 281 5.62 21.26 3.31
C ASP A 281 6.50 20.11 2.80
N GLU A 282 5.92 18.91 2.67
CA GLU A 282 6.60 17.73 2.12
C GLU A 282 7.09 17.98 0.68
N LEU A 283 6.25 18.56 -0.18
CA LEU A 283 6.63 18.86 -1.57
C LEU A 283 7.67 19.98 -1.66
N MET A 284 7.56 21.02 -0.82
CA MET A 284 8.55 22.08 -0.75
C MET A 284 9.94 21.52 -0.41
N GLN A 285 10.02 20.71 0.65
CA GLN A 285 11.26 20.07 1.08
C GLN A 285 11.81 19.11 0.02
N ALA A 286 10.96 18.29 -0.59
CA ALA A 286 11.38 17.35 -1.63
C ALA A 286 11.96 18.08 -2.86
N LYS A 287 11.35 19.19 -3.28
CA LYS A 287 11.80 19.97 -4.43
C LYS A 287 13.11 20.70 -4.15
N GLU A 288 13.27 21.23 -2.93
CA GLU A 288 14.53 21.84 -2.48
C GLU A 288 15.67 20.81 -2.46
N LEU A 289 15.45 19.64 -1.87
CA LEU A 289 16.44 18.56 -1.82
C LEU A 289 16.89 18.10 -3.21
N LEU A 290 15.95 17.97 -4.16
CA LEU A 290 16.28 17.61 -5.55
C LEU A 290 17.12 18.71 -6.22
N ARG A 291 16.83 19.98 -5.93
CA ARG A 291 17.57 21.11 -6.48
C ARG A 291 18.99 21.16 -5.92
N GLU A 292 19.15 20.99 -4.62
CA GLU A 292 20.45 20.89 -3.97
C GLU A 292 21.26 19.73 -4.56
N GLN A 293 20.66 18.54 -4.69
CA GLN A 293 21.33 17.39 -5.29
C GLN A 293 21.81 17.66 -6.72
N TYR A 294 21.01 18.35 -7.53
CA TYR A 294 21.41 18.74 -8.89
C TYR A 294 22.58 19.72 -8.86
N ASP A 295 22.48 20.81 -8.09
CA ASP A 295 23.46 21.89 -8.06
C ASP A 295 24.83 21.42 -7.54
N GLU A 296 24.84 20.47 -6.60
CA GLU A 296 26.07 19.87 -6.07
C GLU A 296 26.77 18.92 -7.05
N LEU A 297 26.00 18.15 -7.83
CA LEU A 297 26.52 17.03 -8.59
C LEU A 297 26.72 17.34 -10.08
N VAL A 298 25.66 17.82 -10.73
CA VAL A 298 25.55 17.79 -12.20
C VAL A 298 26.45 18.83 -12.87
N PRO A 299 26.49 20.11 -12.44
CA PRO A 299 27.40 21.09 -13.03
C PRO A 299 28.88 20.67 -12.94
N ALA A 300 29.28 20.06 -11.81
CA ALA A 300 30.65 19.58 -11.63
C ALA A 300 31.01 18.44 -12.59
N LEU A 301 30.08 17.50 -12.81
CA LEU A 301 30.24 16.42 -13.78
C LEU A 301 30.39 16.95 -15.21
N CYS A 302 29.50 17.85 -15.64
CA CYS A 302 29.53 18.44 -16.97
C CYS A 302 30.82 19.22 -17.22
N ASN A 303 31.30 20.00 -16.23
CA ASN A 303 32.53 20.79 -16.36
C ASN A 303 33.80 19.93 -16.38
N ASN A 304 33.88 18.89 -15.54
CA ASN A 304 35.09 18.08 -15.40
C ASN A 304 35.20 16.97 -16.47
N HIS A 305 34.05 16.52 -17.00
CA HIS A 305 33.96 15.37 -17.91
C HIS A 305 32.95 15.61 -19.06
N PRO A 306 33.11 16.69 -19.87
CA PRO A 306 32.14 17.07 -20.90
C PRO A 306 31.98 16.05 -22.03
N ASP A 307 32.97 15.18 -22.24
CA ASP A 307 32.92 14.07 -23.21
C ASP A 307 31.98 12.94 -22.76
N VAL A 308 31.81 12.76 -21.45
CA VAL A 308 30.93 11.76 -20.88
C VAL A 308 29.57 12.35 -20.49
N PHE A 309 29.57 13.58 -19.98
CA PHE A 309 28.41 14.33 -19.48
C PHE A 309 28.23 15.64 -20.27
N PRO A 310 27.78 15.59 -21.54
CA PRO A 310 27.54 16.80 -22.34
C PRO A 310 26.39 17.62 -21.75
N GLU A 311 26.63 18.91 -21.51
CA GLU A 311 25.70 19.82 -20.80
C GLU A 311 24.27 19.80 -21.37
N GLU A 312 24.11 19.64 -22.68
CA GLU A 312 22.81 19.56 -23.36
C GLU A 312 21.89 18.42 -22.87
N PHE A 313 22.45 17.34 -22.31
CA PHE A 313 21.68 16.20 -21.80
C PHE A 313 21.43 16.27 -20.29
N TYR A 314 22.06 17.23 -19.60
CA TYR A 314 22.07 17.29 -18.15
C TYR A 314 21.62 18.64 -17.60
N SER A 315 20.60 19.25 -18.21
CA SER A 315 19.90 20.39 -17.62
C SER A 315 19.07 19.97 -16.40
N TRP A 316 18.61 20.96 -15.63
CA TRP A 316 17.71 20.75 -14.51
C TRP A 316 16.44 20.00 -14.91
N GLU A 317 15.85 20.37 -16.06
CA GLU A 317 14.63 19.75 -16.57
C GLU A 317 14.86 18.28 -16.92
N GLN A 318 16.03 17.95 -17.46
CA GLN A 318 16.41 16.56 -17.76
C GLN A 318 16.64 15.75 -16.47
N PHE A 319 17.21 16.38 -15.46
CA PHE A 319 17.45 15.76 -14.16
C PHE A 319 16.12 15.46 -13.45
N LEU A 320 15.22 16.46 -13.34
CA LEU A 320 13.90 16.28 -12.76
C LEU A 320 13.09 15.22 -13.51
N TRP A 321 13.09 15.26 -14.84
CA TRP A 321 12.45 14.23 -15.66
C TRP A 321 12.96 12.82 -15.35
N ALA A 322 14.28 12.68 -15.16
CA ALA A 322 14.87 11.39 -14.83
C ALA A 322 14.54 10.97 -13.38
N CYS A 323 14.50 11.88 -12.41
CA CYS A 323 13.99 11.61 -11.06
C CYS A 323 12.58 11.03 -11.13
N GLU A 324 11.67 11.75 -11.81
CA GLU A 324 10.26 11.37 -11.91
C GLU A 324 10.07 10.04 -12.67
N LEU A 325 10.86 9.77 -13.71
CA LEU A 325 10.87 8.46 -14.37
C LEU A 325 11.17 7.34 -13.38
N TRP A 326 12.21 7.47 -12.57
CA TRP A 326 12.60 6.43 -11.63
C TRP A 326 11.62 6.32 -10.46
N TYR A 327 11.04 7.43 -9.98
CA TYR A 327 10.03 7.37 -8.93
C TYR A 327 8.71 6.74 -9.39
N THR A 328 8.28 7.02 -10.61
CA THR A 328 6.99 6.55 -11.15
C THR A 328 7.05 5.13 -11.72
N ASN A 329 8.18 4.70 -12.28
CA ASN A 329 8.26 3.46 -13.06
C ASN A 329 9.26 2.42 -12.54
N SER A 330 10.05 2.72 -11.50
CA SER A 330 11.01 1.73 -10.99
C SER A 330 10.36 0.69 -10.08
N LEU A 331 10.89 -0.53 -10.14
CA LEU A 331 10.50 -1.65 -9.30
C LEU A 331 11.72 -2.15 -8.54
N LYS A 332 11.55 -2.53 -7.28
CA LYS A 332 12.58 -3.24 -6.51
C LYS A 332 12.52 -4.73 -6.86
N ILE A 333 13.59 -5.25 -7.46
CA ILE A 333 13.65 -6.62 -7.96
C ILE A 333 14.76 -7.39 -7.25
N LYS A 334 14.41 -8.53 -6.67
CA LYS A 334 15.35 -9.51 -6.12
C LYS A 334 15.83 -10.42 -7.24
N PHE A 335 17.11 -10.35 -7.53
CA PHE A 335 17.77 -11.16 -8.56
C PHE A 335 18.18 -12.53 -8.02
N THR A 336 18.63 -13.40 -8.92
CA THR A 336 19.06 -14.79 -8.60
C THR A 336 20.30 -14.85 -7.71
N ASP A 337 21.07 -13.77 -7.63
CA ASP A 337 22.20 -13.59 -6.69
C ASP A 337 21.75 -13.20 -5.28
N GLY A 338 20.44 -13.02 -5.07
CA GLY A 338 19.84 -12.62 -3.80
C GLY A 338 19.81 -11.10 -3.57
N ASN A 339 20.46 -10.31 -4.43
CA ASN A 339 20.53 -8.85 -4.28
C ASN A 339 19.22 -8.20 -4.74
N LEU A 340 18.76 -7.23 -3.95
CA LEU A 340 17.64 -6.36 -4.29
C LEU A 340 18.17 -5.15 -5.05
N ARG A 341 17.62 -4.87 -6.23
CA ARG A 341 18.03 -3.72 -7.06
C ARG A 341 16.81 -2.94 -7.53
N THR A 342 16.92 -1.62 -7.54
CA THR A 342 15.95 -0.71 -8.16
C THR A 342 16.13 -0.76 -9.68
N CYS A 343 15.07 -1.07 -10.43
CA CYS A 343 15.14 -1.33 -11.86
C CYS A 343 13.99 -0.68 -12.64
N LEU A 344 14.22 -0.27 -13.88
CA LEU A 344 13.12 -0.05 -14.84
C LEU A 344 12.85 -1.35 -15.59
N VAL A 345 11.57 -1.70 -15.71
CA VAL A 345 11.12 -2.90 -16.40
C VAL A 345 10.27 -2.48 -17.59
N PRO A 346 10.82 -2.47 -18.82
CA PRO A 346 10.07 -2.12 -20.01
C PRO A 346 8.77 -2.92 -20.09
N ILE A 347 7.69 -2.29 -20.60
CA ILE A 347 6.32 -2.83 -20.67
C ILE A 347 5.61 -2.90 -19.31
N ALA A 348 6.27 -3.37 -18.25
CA ALA A 348 5.64 -3.46 -16.93
C ALA A 348 5.26 -2.07 -16.35
N GLY A 349 5.98 -1.01 -16.76
CA GLY A 349 5.65 0.37 -16.38
C GLY A 349 4.30 0.90 -16.88
N PHE A 350 3.55 0.13 -17.69
CA PHE A 350 2.19 0.46 -18.14
C PHE A 350 1.09 -0.18 -17.28
N LEU A 351 1.43 -1.04 -16.32
CA LEU A 351 0.48 -1.61 -15.38
C LEU A 351 0.17 -0.57 -14.30
N ASN A 352 -1.04 -0.03 -14.31
CA ASN A 352 -1.47 1.00 -13.36
C ASN A 352 -1.78 0.42 -11.97
N HIS A 353 -1.93 1.30 -11.00
CA HIS A 353 -2.40 0.97 -9.65
C HIS A 353 -3.92 0.97 -9.53
N SER A 354 -4.44 0.13 -8.63
CA SER A 354 -5.81 0.15 -8.14
C SER A 354 -5.84 -0.28 -6.68
N LEU A 355 -6.85 0.19 -5.94
CA LEU A 355 -7.16 -0.35 -4.61
C LEU A 355 -7.53 -1.84 -4.69
N HIS A 356 -7.99 -2.32 -5.84
CA HIS A 356 -8.35 -3.72 -6.11
C HIS A 356 -7.39 -4.30 -7.16
N PRO A 357 -6.10 -4.49 -6.84
CA PRO A 357 -5.10 -4.90 -7.82
C PRO A 357 -5.34 -6.34 -8.30
N HIS A 358 -4.89 -6.62 -9.52
CA HIS A 358 -4.88 -7.97 -10.09
C HIS A 358 -3.58 -8.70 -9.75
N ILE A 359 -2.48 -7.96 -9.64
CA ILE A 359 -1.14 -8.49 -9.37
C ILE A 359 -0.62 -7.90 -8.05
N LEU A 360 -0.39 -8.76 -7.06
CA LEU A 360 0.20 -8.38 -5.77
C LEU A 360 1.69 -8.70 -5.70
N HIS A 361 2.04 -9.90 -6.15
CA HIS A 361 3.39 -10.42 -6.01
C HIS A 361 4.15 -10.27 -7.33
N TYR A 362 5.15 -9.41 -7.28
CA TYR A 362 6.12 -9.19 -8.33
C TYR A 362 7.44 -8.78 -7.68
N GLY A 363 8.51 -8.63 -8.47
CA GLY A 363 9.80 -8.17 -7.94
C GLY A 363 10.75 -9.28 -7.47
N LYS A 364 10.57 -10.52 -7.94
CA LYS A 364 11.60 -11.57 -7.82
C LYS A 364 11.80 -12.27 -9.16
N VAL A 365 13.06 -12.40 -9.57
CA VAL A 365 13.43 -13.17 -10.76
C VAL A 365 13.29 -14.66 -10.46
N ASP A 366 12.57 -15.36 -11.33
CA ASP A 366 12.47 -16.80 -11.34
C ASP A 366 13.81 -17.41 -11.80
N SER A 367 14.41 -18.26 -10.96
CA SER A 367 15.74 -18.83 -11.24
C SER A 367 15.72 -19.90 -12.32
N GLU A 368 14.58 -20.55 -12.58
CA GLU A 368 14.47 -21.60 -13.58
C GLU A 368 14.34 -21.00 -14.98
N THR A 369 13.52 -19.94 -15.12
CA THR A 369 13.28 -19.27 -16.41
C THR A 369 14.15 -18.02 -16.63
N ASN A 370 14.86 -17.55 -15.60
CA ASN A 370 15.66 -16.32 -15.62
C ASN A 370 14.84 -15.10 -16.08
N SER A 371 13.60 -15.02 -15.62
CA SER A 371 12.62 -14.00 -16.00
C SER A 371 11.86 -13.48 -14.78
N LEU A 372 11.38 -12.24 -14.87
CA LEU A 372 10.45 -11.66 -13.92
C LEU A 372 9.02 -11.98 -14.39
N LYS A 373 8.21 -12.60 -13.52
CA LYS A 373 6.83 -13.00 -13.81
C LYS A 373 5.84 -12.14 -13.02
N PHE A 374 4.79 -11.71 -13.69
CA PHE A 374 3.64 -11.04 -13.09
C PHE A 374 2.47 -12.01 -13.17
N ARG A 375 2.02 -12.49 -12.00
CA ARG A 375 0.96 -13.49 -11.88
C ARG A 375 -0.29 -12.87 -11.26
N LEU A 376 -1.45 -13.33 -11.73
CA LEU A 376 -2.73 -12.88 -11.22
C LEU A 376 -3.00 -13.46 -9.82
N SER A 377 -3.36 -12.57 -8.91
CA SER A 377 -3.88 -12.86 -7.57
C SER A 377 -5.40 -12.91 -7.53
N ARG A 378 -6.07 -12.37 -8.56
CA ARG A 378 -7.50 -12.48 -8.85
C ARG A 378 -7.74 -12.49 -10.37
N PRO A 379 -8.88 -13.01 -10.87
CA PRO A 379 -9.18 -13.05 -12.30
C PRO A 379 -9.19 -11.66 -12.93
N CYS A 380 -8.86 -11.59 -14.22
CA CYS A 380 -8.92 -10.38 -15.04
C CYS A 380 -9.68 -10.71 -16.32
N ARG A 381 -10.84 -10.08 -16.55
CA ARG A 381 -11.67 -10.39 -17.71
C ARG A 381 -11.10 -9.79 -18.98
N LYS A 382 -11.42 -10.37 -20.13
CA LYS A 382 -11.08 -9.77 -21.41
C LYS A 382 -11.57 -8.31 -21.47
N GLU A 383 -10.74 -7.42 -22.00
CA GLU A 383 -10.99 -5.96 -22.09
C GLU A 383 -11.00 -5.20 -20.75
N GLU A 384 -10.84 -5.88 -19.61
CA GLU A 384 -10.60 -5.26 -18.31
C GLU A 384 -9.16 -4.73 -18.22
N GLN A 385 -8.97 -3.61 -17.52
CA GLN A 385 -7.64 -3.10 -17.21
C GLN A 385 -6.98 -3.98 -16.14
N CYS A 386 -5.82 -4.53 -16.47
CA CYS A 386 -5.00 -5.27 -15.52
C CYS A 386 -4.20 -4.28 -14.66
N TYR A 387 -4.33 -4.40 -13.35
CA TYR A 387 -3.72 -3.49 -12.37
C TYR A 387 -2.68 -4.23 -11.52
N LEU A 388 -1.59 -3.57 -11.16
CA LEU A 388 -0.65 -4.06 -10.15
C LEU A 388 -0.72 -3.19 -8.89
N SER A 389 -0.45 -3.78 -7.73
CA SER A 389 -0.38 -3.02 -6.47
C SER A 389 0.93 -2.25 -6.38
N TYR A 390 0.95 -0.92 -6.37
CA TYR A 390 2.19 -0.17 -6.16
C TYR A 390 2.71 -0.31 -4.73
N GLY A 391 1.80 -0.54 -3.77
CA GLY A 391 2.11 -0.69 -2.36
C GLY A 391 0.98 -0.16 -1.48
N ASN A 392 1.19 -0.16 -0.17
CA ASN A 392 0.29 0.46 0.81
C ASN A 392 0.59 1.96 0.94
N TYR A 393 0.45 2.70 -0.16
CA TYR A 393 0.80 4.12 -0.19
C TYR A 393 -0.38 5.00 0.19
N THR A 394 -0.07 6.09 0.90
CA THR A 394 -1.00 7.18 1.19
C THR A 394 -1.29 8.01 -0.06
N GLY A 395 -2.37 8.77 -0.04
CA GLY A 395 -2.69 9.74 -1.08
C GLY A 395 -1.58 10.78 -1.28
N SER A 396 -0.90 11.21 -0.20
CA SER A 396 0.24 12.12 -0.30
C SER A 396 1.38 11.50 -1.10
N HIS A 397 1.74 10.24 -0.80
CA HIS A 397 2.78 9.53 -1.52
C HIS A 397 2.43 9.31 -3.00
N LEU A 398 1.18 8.92 -3.28
CA LEU A 398 0.70 8.71 -4.65
C LEU A 398 0.68 10.01 -5.46
N VAL A 399 0.28 11.14 -4.87
CA VAL A 399 0.35 12.45 -5.52
C VAL A 399 1.80 12.84 -5.78
N THR A 400 2.67 12.74 -4.78
CA THR A 400 4.07 13.17 -4.87
C THR A 400 4.84 12.41 -5.93
N PHE A 401 4.77 11.08 -5.93
CA PHE A 401 5.67 10.24 -6.74
C PHE A 401 5.00 9.62 -7.97
N TYR A 402 3.67 9.56 -8.03
CA TYR A 402 2.94 8.93 -9.13
C TYR A 402 1.95 9.86 -9.84
N GLY A 403 1.58 10.99 -9.25
CA GLY A 403 0.75 11.99 -9.91
C GLY A 403 -0.74 11.68 -9.98
N PHE A 404 -1.27 10.88 -9.05
CA PHE A 404 -2.70 10.56 -9.02
C PHE A 404 -3.22 10.29 -7.61
N LEU A 405 -4.54 10.31 -7.48
CA LEU A 405 -5.26 9.73 -6.34
C LEU A 405 -6.11 8.57 -6.84
N PRO A 406 -6.15 7.43 -6.13
CA PRO A 406 -6.96 6.29 -6.54
C PRO A 406 -8.45 6.62 -6.42
N GLU A 407 -9.27 5.95 -7.23
CA GLU A 407 -10.73 6.01 -7.08
C GLU A 407 -11.18 5.15 -5.89
N GLY A 408 -12.07 5.69 -5.07
CA GLY A 408 -12.58 5.05 -3.86
C GLY A 408 -11.88 5.52 -2.58
N ASP A 409 -12.21 4.89 -1.46
CA ASP A 409 -11.64 5.22 -0.16
C ASP A 409 -10.40 4.34 0.11
N ASN A 410 -9.20 4.94 0.05
CA ASN A 410 -7.95 4.26 0.37
C ASN A 410 -7.79 4.16 1.90
N LEU A 411 -7.69 2.94 2.43
CA LEU A 411 -7.56 2.71 3.87
C LEU A 411 -6.23 3.21 4.46
N ASN A 412 -5.25 3.50 3.61
CA ASN A 412 -3.96 4.08 4.03
C ASN A 412 -4.00 5.62 4.10
N ASP A 413 -5.11 6.27 3.71
CA ASP A 413 -5.23 7.73 3.82
C ASP A 413 -5.50 8.13 5.26
N VAL A 414 -4.41 8.48 5.94
CA VAL A 414 -4.38 8.89 7.34
C VAL A 414 -3.80 10.30 7.48
N ILE A 415 -4.19 11.00 8.52
CA ILE A 415 -3.57 12.26 8.93
C ILE A 415 -2.84 12.02 10.25
N PRO A 416 -1.51 12.16 10.28
CA PRO A 416 -0.76 12.04 11.53
C PRO A 416 -1.14 13.20 12.46
N LEU A 417 -1.22 12.90 13.75
CA LEU A 417 -1.42 13.87 14.82
C LEU A 417 -0.17 13.90 15.69
N ASP A 418 0.43 15.08 15.80
CA ASP A 418 1.50 15.34 16.77
C ASP A 418 0.85 15.80 18.07
N ILE A 419 0.91 14.94 19.10
CA ILE A 419 0.32 15.20 20.41
C ILE A 419 1.44 15.19 21.44
N ASP A 420 1.84 16.38 21.88
CA ASP A 420 2.84 16.55 22.92
C ASP A 420 2.19 16.41 24.30
N PHE A 421 2.57 15.37 25.03
CA PHE A 421 2.10 15.10 26.39
C PHE A 421 3.11 15.56 27.46
N GLY A 422 4.23 16.19 27.07
CA GLY A 422 5.35 16.51 27.96
C GLY A 422 6.12 15.27 28.44
N ASP A 423 7.17 15.50 29.26
CA ASP A 423 8.08 14.45 29.80
C ASP A 423 7.43 13.57 30.90
N ASP A 424 6.14 13.26 30.82
CA ASP A 424 5.48 12.39 31.79
C ASP A 424 5.65 10.90 31.42
N ASP A 425 6.72 10.29 31.95
CA ASP A 425 7.05 8.86 31.83
C ASP A 425 5.89 7.90 32.22
N SER A 426 4.80 8.40 32.83
CA SER A 426 3.63 7.60 33.21
C SER A 426 2.68 7.27 32.04
N ILE A 427 2.75 8.02 30.92
CA ILE A 427 1.90 7.80 29.74
C ILE A 427 2.61 6.83 28.78
N THR A 428 2.62 5.55 29.16
CA THR A 428 3.07 4.48 28.24
C THR A 428 1.97 4.18 27.23
N SER A 429 2.11 4.72 26.02
CA SER A 429 1.35 4.31 24.84
C SER A 429 2.11 3.19 24.11
N ASP A 430 1.39 2.18 23.62
CA ASP A 430 1.97 1.17 22.71
C ASP A 430 2.33 1.80 21.34
N TRP A 431 1.97 3.07 21.11
CA TRP A 431 2.15 3.84 19.88
C TRP A 431 2.84 5.18 20.15
N THR A 432 3.89 5.49 19.39
CA THR A 432 4.64 6.76 19.49
C THR A 432 4.04 7.89 18.65
N THR A 433 3.27 7.53 17.63
CA THR A 433 2.62 8.47 16.71
C THR A 433 1.14 8.11 16.63
N HIS A 434 0.28 9.11 16.74
CA HIS A 434 -1.15 8.94 16.57
C HIS A 434 -1.59 9.41 15.19
N MET A 435 -2.71 8.88 14.72
CA MET A 435 -3.22 9.17 13.40
C MET A 435 -4.74 9.11 13.40
N VAL A 436 -5.36 9.81 12.46
CA VAL A 436 -6.81 9.79 12.24
C VAL A 436 -7.09 9.47 10.78
N ARG A 437 -8.24 8.84 10.52
CA ARG A 437 -8.75 8.55 9.18
C ARG A 437 -10.21 8.92 9.09
N GLY A 438 -10.76 8.87 7.88
CA GLY A 438 -12.19 9.12 7.66
C GLY A 438 -13.08 8.27 8.57
N THR A 439 -13.93 8.90 9.37
CA THR A 439 -14.78 8.20 10.36
C THR A 439 -15.85 7.33 9.69
N TRP A 440 -16.13 7.56 8.41
CA TRP A 440 -16.99 6.71 7.58
C TRP A 440 -16.43 5.30 7.37
N LEU A 441 -15.14 5.09 7.63
CA LEU A 441 -14.49 3.77 7.63
C LEU A 441 -14.59 3.06 8.99
N SER A 442 -15.09 3.73 10.03
CA SER A 442 -15.25 3.15 11.36
C SER A 442 -16.67 2.62 11.57
N LYS A 443 -16.76 1.34 11.96
CA LYS A 443 -18.02 0.68 12.29
C LYS A 443 -18.48 0.95 13.73
N ASN A 444 -17.56 1.30 14.62
CA ASN A 444 -17.85 1.52 16.03
C ASN A 444 -18.07 3.00 16.35
N GLN A 445 -19.33 3.41 16.32
CA GLN A 445 -19.79 4.76 16.66
C GLN A 445 -20.40 4.85 18.07
N SER A 446 -20.22 3.81 18.90
CA SER A 446 -20.81 3.81 20.23
C SER A 446 -20.13 4.81 21.15
N ILE A 447 -20.76 5.06 22.30
CA ILE A 447 -20.13 5.78 23.40
C ILE A 447 -18.78 5.13 23.73
N PHE A 448 -17.79 5.95 24.07
CA PHE A 448 -16.37 5.57 24.21
C PHE A 448 -15.60 5.22 22.94
N HIS A 449 -16.18 5.30 21.74
CA HIS A 449 -15.44 5.08 20.49
C HIS A 449 -15.66 6.19 19.45
N TYR A 450 -16.90 6.65 19.24
CA TYR A 450 -17.21 7.81 18.38
C TYR A 450 -16.62 7.76 16.97
N GLY A 451 -16.35 6.57 16.42
CA GLY A 451 -15.68 6.42 15.14
C GLY A 451 -14.19 6.75 15.13
N MET A 452 -13.59 7.06 16.29
CA MET A 452 -12.19 7.41 16.46
C MET A 452 -11.33 6.17 16.75
N PRO A 453 -10.02 6.22 16.44
CA PRO A 453 -9.11 5.12 16.75
C PRO A 453 -8.92 4.96 18.25
N SER A 454 -9.03 3.72 18.71
CA SER A 454 -8.91 3.34 20.11
C SER A 454 -7.55 3.67 20.71
N PRO A 455 -6.41 3.44 20.01
CA PRO A 455 -5.11 3.85 20.55
C PRO A 455 -5.04 5.36 20.85
N LEU A 456 -5.63 6.21 20.00
CA LEU A 456 -5.72 7.65 20.24
C LEU A 456 -6.58 7.98 21.45
N LEU A 457 -7.79 7.42 21.52
CA LEU A 457 -8.69 7.67 22.64
C LEU A 457 -8.10 7.19 23.96
N GLU A 458 -7.49 6.02 24.01
CA GLU A 458 -6.81 5.51 25.20
C GLU A 458 -5.65 6.40 25.63
N CYS A 459 -4.87 6.92 24.68
CA CYS A 459 -3.79 7.85 24.97
C CYS A 459 -4.32 9.14 25.60
N LEU A 460 -5.34 9.77 24.98
CA LEU A 460 -5.97 10.98 25.51
C LEU A 460 -6.63 10.75 26.88
N ARG A 461 -7.30 9.61 27.08
CA ARG A 461 -7.87 9.23 28.39
C ARG A 461 -6.79 9.11 29.45
N LYS A 462 -5.67 8.43 29.15
CA LYS A 462 -4.55 8.26 30.09
C LYS A 462 -3.97 9.61 30.51
N ALA A 463 -3.80 10.54 29.58
CA ALA A 463 -3.32 11.89 29.86
C ALA A 463 -4.23 12.67 30.83
N ARG A 464 -5.54 12.37 30.82
CA ARG A 464 -6.54 13.01 31.69
C ARG A 464 -6.75 12.28 33.04
N CYS A 465 -6.29 11.03 33.18
CA CYS A 465 -6.53 10.17 34.35
C CYS A 465 -5.55 10.38 35.55
N SER A 466 -4.85 11.51 35.66
CA SER A 466 -3.79 11.74 36.66
C SER A 466 -4.26 12.06 38.10
N GLY A 467 -5.55 11.89 38.42
CA GLY A 467 -6.15 12.28 39.71
C GLY A 467 -6.77 11.13 40.51
N LEU A 468 -6.32 10.95 41.76
CA LEU A 468 -6.83 9.99 42.74
C LEU A 468 -8.14 10.48 43.37
N HIS A 469 -9.32 10.16 42.84
CA HIS A 469 -10.60 10.53 43.48
C HIS A 469 -11.71 9.48 43.42
N THR A 470 -12.67 9.68 44.33
CA THR A 470 -13.57 8.71 44.94
C THR A 470 -15.04 9.05 44.62
N LYS A 471 -15.40 9.12 43.33
CA LYS A 471 -16.78 9.11 42.85
C LYS A 471 -17.06 7.87 42.00
N ARG A 472 -18.34 7.62 41.70
CA ARG A 472 -18.81 6.40 41.02
C ARG A 472 -18.14 6.32 39.63
N LYS A 473 -17.39 5.24 39.37
CA LYS A 473 -16.53 5.04 38.17
C LYS A 473 -17.12 5.49 36.82
N LEU A 474 -18.44 5.43 36.64
CA LEU A 474 -19.10 5.77 35.38
C LEU A 474 -19.23 7.29 35.15
N GLN A 475 -19.63 8.08 36.15
CA GLN A 475 -19.76 9.53 35.98
C GLN A 475 -18.39 10.17 35.71
N GLU A 476 -17.37 9.78 36.47
CA GLU A 476 -15.99 10.25 36.26
C GLU A 476 -15.50 9.88 34.86
N SER A 477 -15.78 8.67 34.39
CA SER A 477 -15.44 8.26 33.03
C SER A 477 -16.12 9.14 31.98
N LEU A 478 -17.40 9.47 32.14
CA LEU A 478 -18.12 10.33 31.21
C LEU A 478 -17.65 11.79 31.26
N GLU A 479 -17.23 12.30 32.42
CA GLU A 479 -16.59 13.61 32.55
C GLU A 479 -15.25 13.65 31.80
N ILE A 480 -14.43 12.59 31.90
CA ILE A 480 -13.18 12.44 31.13
C ILE A 480 -13.48 12.40 29.62
N GLU A 481 -14.51 11.67 29.19
CA GLU A 481 -14.88 11.63 27.77
C GLU A 481 -15.26 13.01 27.24
N MET A 482 -15.91 13.85 28.05
CA MET A 482 -16.25 15.21 27.68
C MET A 482 -15.00 16.05 27.40
N GLU A 483 -13.97 15.93 28.23
CA GLU A 483 -12.69 16.60 28.04
C GLU A 483 -11.99 16.11 26.77
N VAL A 484 -11.87 14.79 26.60
CA VAL A 484 -11.25 14.17 25.41
C VAL A 484 -11.95 14.63 24.12
N LEU A 485 -13.28 14.66 24.09
CA LEU A 485 -14.04 15.11 22.93
C LEU A 485 -13.86 16.61 22.66
N ASN A 486 -13.75 17.44 23.70
CA ASN A 486 -13.49 18.86 23.52
C ASN A 486 -12.08 19.12 22.96
N ASP A 487 -11.08 18.37 23.41
CA ASP A 487 -9.73 18.43 22.86
C ASP A 487 -9.73 18.06 21.36
N LEU A 488 -10.35 16.92 21.01
CA LEU A 488 -10.45 16.46 19.63
C LEU A 488 -11.20 17.46 18.74
N ILE A 489 -12.31 18.03 19.23
CA ILE A 489 -13.03 19.09 18.51
C ILE A 489 -12.11 20.29 18.26
N SER A 490 -11.38 20.74 19.28
CA SER A 490 -10.45 21.86 19.12
C SER A 490 -9.35 21.57 18.11
N ILE A 491 -8.83 20.33 18.08
CA ILE A 491 -7.83 19.89 17.10
C ILE A 491 -8.43 19.92 15.69
N PHE A 492 -9.57 19.26 15.47
CA PHE A 492 -10.18 19.19 14.14
C PHE A 492 -10.65 20.55 13.62
N ASP A 493 -11.22 21.39 14.48
CA ASP A 493 -11.68 22.72 14.09
C ASP A 493 -10.48 23.61 13.72
N GLY A 494 -9.37 23.56 14.49
CA GLY A 494 -8.13 24.25 14.12
C GLY A 494 -7.51 23.76 12.82
N MET A 495 -7.52 22.43 12.57
CA MET A 495 -7.10 21.87 11.29
C MET A 495 -8.01 22.33 10.13
N MET A 496 -9.33 22.39 10.34
CA MET A 496 -10.26 22.88 9.32
C MET A 496 -10.07 24.36 9.02
N GLU A 497 -9.76 25.19 10.02
CA GLU A 497 -9.47 26.62 9.84
C GLU A 497 -8.24 26.82 8.95
N ASN A 498 -7.16 26.06 9.17
CA ASN A 498 -5.96 26.10 8.33
C ASN A 498 -6.20 25.67 6.88
N LEU A 499 -7.25 24.88 6.62
CA LEU A 499 -7.60 24.43 5.29
C LEU A 499 -8.63 25.33 4.59
N GLN A 500 -9.13 26.41 5.20
CA GLN A 500 -10.10 27.30 4.57
C GLN A 500 -9.40 28.34 3.68
N ASP A 501 -9.73 28.34 2.38
CA ASP A 501 -9.27 29.36 1.43
C ASP A 501 -10.47 30.01 0.73
N GLU A 502 -10.50 31.35 0.71
CA GLU A 502 -11.56 32.13 0.07
C GLU A 502 -11.39 32.24 -1.47
N ASN A 503 -10.21 31.88 -2.01
CA ASN A 503 -9.83 32.11 -3.41
C ASN A 503 -9.51 30.83 -4.21
N GLU A 504 -10.24 29.73 -3.95
CA GLU A 504 -10.03 28.50 -4.72
C GLU A 504 -10.59 28.61 -6.14
N ASP A 505 -9.70 28.56 -7.15
CA ASP A 505 -10.13 28.45 -8.54
C ASP A 505 -10.55 27.01 -8.90
N ARG A 506 -11.74 26.64 -8.43
CA ARG A 506 -12.39 25.35 -8.77
C ARG A 506 -12.73 25.22 -10.25
N SER A 507 -12.57 26.29 -11.05
CA SER A 507 -12.79 26.28 -12.49
C SER A 507 -11.51 26.07 -13.30
N SER A 508 -10.35 26.00 -12.65
CA SER A 508 -9.07 25.79 -13.32
C SER A 508 -9.09 24.52 -14.16
N ILE A 509 -8.51 24.60 -15.35
CA ILE A 509 -8.38 23.48 -16.28
C ILE A 509 -7.05 22.72 -16.08
N GLU A 510 -6.10 23.29 -15.36
CA GLU A 510 -4.75 22.75 -15.14
C GLU A 510 -4.79 21.47 -14.30
N TRP A 511 -3.99 20.47 -14.69
CA TRP A 511 -4.06 19.13 -14.11
C TRP A 511 -3.54 19.08 -12.67
N ASP A 512 -2.50 19.86 -12.38
CA ASP A 512 -1.82 19.93 -11.09
C ASP A 512 -2.70 20.66 -10.06
N ILE A 513 -3.32 21.78 -10.44
CA ILE A 513 -4.30 22.49 -9.59
C ILE A 513 -5.48 21.55 -9.26
N LYS A 514 -6.00 20.81 -10.26
CA LYS A 514 -7.08 19.85 -10.03
C LYS A 514 -6.67 18.72 -9.07
N LEU A 515 -5.46 18.19 -9.21
CA LEU A 515 -4.97 17.13 -8.34
C LEU A 515 -4.72 17.63 -6.92
N ALA A 516 -4.13 18.82 -6.77
CA ALA A 516 -3.97 19.50 -5.49
C ALA A 516 -5.32 19.76 -4.80
N LEU A 517 -6.32 20.28 -5.53
CA LEU A 517 -7.68 20.48 -5.02
C LEU A 517 -8.31 19.17 -4.56
N LYS A 518 -8.21 18.10 -5.36
CA LYS A 518 -8.72 16.77 -4.99
C LYS A 518 -8.08 16.25 -3.70
N TYR A 519 -6.77 16.42 -3.55
CA TYR A 519 -6.05 16.03 -2.33
C TYR A 519 -6.50 16.87 -1.12
N LYS A 520 -6.59 18.19 -1.26
CA LYS A 520 -7.07 19.07 -0.18
C LYS A 520 -8.52 18.78 0.21
N ASP A 521 -9.39 18.50 -0.75
CA ASP A 521 -10.77 18.10 -0.51
C ASP A 521 -10.85 16.74 0.22
N LEU A 522 -9.96 15.78 -0.08
CA LEU A 522 -9.83 14.53 0.69
C LEU A 522 -9.45 14.80 2.14
N GLN A 523 -8.44 15.66 2.39
CA GLN A 523 -8.04 16.03 3.74
C GLN A 523 -9.19 16.70 4.51
N ARG A 524 -9.89 17.66 3.89
CA ARG A 524 -11.08 18.30 4.46
C ARG A 524 -12.18 17.30 4.78
N ARG A 525 -12.43 16.32 3.90
CA ARG A 525 -13.43 15.27 4.12
C ARG A 525 -13.06 14.45 5.37
N ILE A 526 -11.81 14.03 5.51
CA ILE A 526 -11.32 13.30 6.70
C ILE A 526 -11.55 14.14 7.96
N ILE A 527 -11.03 15.36 8.01
CA ILE A 527 -11.08 16.24 9.20
C ILE A 527 -12.53 16.59 9.55
N SER A 528 -13.35 16.95 8.55
CA SER A 528 -14.78 17.24 8.75
C SER A 528 -15.55 16.03 9.28
N SER A 529 -15.24 14.83 8.81
CA SER A 529 -15.83 13.60 9.34
C SER A 529 -15.44 13.35 10.79
N GLY A 530 -14.19 13.68 11.16
CA GLY A 530 -13.69 13.61 12.52
C GLY A 530 -14.42 14.58 13.45
N SER A 531 -14.46 15.86 13.09
CA SER A 531 -15.18 16.92 13.81
C SER A 531 -16.65 16.54 14.01
N THR A 532 -17.35 16.14 12.94
CA THR A 532 -18.76 15.72 13.01
C THR A 532 -18.97 14.57 13.99
N SER A 533 -18.08 13.58 13.98
CA SER A 533 -18.15 12.42 14.87
C SER A 533 -17.93 12.82 16.33
N CYS A 534 -16.95 13.70 16.61
CA CYS A 534 -16.71 14.20 17.97
C CYS A 534 -17.88 15.04 18.49
N TYR A 535 -18.47 15.92 17.67
CA TYR A 535 -19.66 16.68 18.06
C TYR A 535 -20.87 15.78 18.35
N ALA A 536 -21.05 14.71 17.57
CA ALA A 536 -22.08 13.71 17.84
C ALA A 536 -21.80 12.95 19.13
N GLY A 537 -20.55 12.51 19.33
CA GLY A 537 -20.09 11.87 20.57
C GLY A 537 -20.33 12.73 21.80
N ARG A 538 -20.06 14.04 21.71
CA ARG A 538 -20.26 14.98 22.82
C ARG A 538 -21.71 15.02 23.29
N LYS A 539 -22.65 15.08 22.33
CA LYS A 539 -24.08 15.01 22.63
C LYS A 539 -24.48 13.68 23.28
N MET A 540 -23.89 12.56 22.85
CA MET A 540 -24.16 11.25 23.49
C MET A 540 -23.69 11.23 24.94
N VAL A 541 -22.49 11.75 25.22
CA VAL A 541 -21.94 11.82 26.58
C VAL A 541 -22.74 12.79 27.46
N GLU A 542 -23.16 13.96 26.94
CA GLU A 542 -24.05 14.91 27.65
C GLU A 542 -25.36 14.24 28.09
N LEU A 543 -25.99 13.47 27.19
CA LEU A 543 -27.21 12.72 27.51
C LEU A 543 -26.96 11.66 28.59
N ALA A 544 -25.88 10.88 28.46
CA ALA A 544 -25.51 9.86 29.45
C ALA A 544 -25.20 10.46 30.83
N LEU A 545 -24.53 11.62 30.89
CA LEU A 545 -24.27 12.36 32.12
C LEU A 545 -25.59 12.83 32.77
N CYS A 546 -26.52 13.38 31.99
CA CYS A 546 -27.84 13.76 32.49
C CYS A 546 -28.61 12.57 33.07
N GLU A 547 -28.57 11.41 32.41
CA GLU A 547 -29.19 10.18 32.91
C GLU A 547 -28.57 9.74 34.25
N CYS A 548 -27.23 9.74 34.36
CA CYS A 548 -26.54 9.40 35.61
C CYS A 548 -26.93 10.33 36.77
N MET A 549 -27.05 11.64 36.51
CA MET A 549 -27.48 12.62 37.52
C MET A 549 -28.96 12.47 37.93
N LEU A 550 -29.82 12.02 37.00
CA LEU A 550 -31.24 11.77 37.27
C LEU A 550 -31.46 10.48 38.08
N GLU A 551 -30.61 9.46 37.90
CA GLU A 551 -30.64 8.26 38.74
C GLU A 551 -30.18 8.56 40.17
N ASP A 552 -29.17 9.42 40.34
CA ASP A 552 -28.67 9.82 41.65
C ASP A 552 -29.64 10.69 42.46
N THR A 553 -30.60 11.35 41.81
CA THR A 553 -31.66 12.14 42.48
C THR A 553 -32.89 11.30 42.87
N ARG A 554 -32.98 10.05 42.40
CA ARG A 554 -34.09 9.12 42.71
C ARG A 554 -33.71 8.05 43.76
N GLY A 555 -32.45 8.00 44.19
CA GLY A 555 -31.87 7.05 45.15
C GLY A 555 -31.97 7.46 46.60
#